data_AF-A0A381SRI7-F1
#
_entry.id   AF-A0A381SRI7-F1
#
_cell.length_a   1.000
_cell.length_b   1.000
_cell.length_c   1.000
_cell.angle_alpha   90.00
_cell.angle_beta   90.00
_cell.angle_gamma   90.00
#
_symmetry.space_group_name_H-M   'P 1'
#
loop_
_entity.id
_entity.type
_entity.pdbx_description
1 polymer ?
#
loop_
_entity_poly.entity_id
_entity_poly.type
_entity_poly.pdbx_seq_one_letter_code
_entity_poly.pdbx_strand_id
1 'polypeptide(L)'
;VSLEENPQRGAKDLDQAALDFRQRYYGPDNNPVPPAAMAELAPEVMRLVDSVIYGEIYNRPVVDLKTRSLCTIAALVVLGHSPQMIKRHISGALHIGATREEISEIIAQMVFYGGMPAAVNAFRMAKEAFDESPDGLGDQGVEVGPQNTVEYREDDAAYGIAPAPEPSELATEPADEQEDEEQPRLRPMERPPMKAQRPV
;
A
#
# COMPACT_ATOMS: atom_id res chain seq x y z
N VAL A 1 -35.24 8.33 -9.63
CA VAL A 1 -34.78 7.92 -10.97
C VAL A 1 -34.93 6.42 -11.02
N SER A 2 -35.96 5.93 -11.72
CA SER A 2 -36.31 4.53 -11.79
C SER A 2 -35.17 3.73 -12.42
N LEU A 3 -34.77 2.64 -11.79
CA LEU A 3 -33.91 1.61 -12.38
C LEU A 3 -34.75 0.88 -13.42
N GLU A 4 -34.86 1.45 -14.62
CA GLU A 4 -35.28 0.68 -15.79
C GLU A 4 -34.16 -0.32 -16.08
N GLU A 5 -34.38 -1.58 -15.68
CA GLU A 5 -33.63 -2.71 -16.20
C GLU A 5 -33.77 -2.70 -17.72
N ASN A 6 -32.71 -2.28 -18.41
CA ASN A 6 -32.65 -2.28 -19.87
C ASN A 6 -32.67 -3.74 -20.36
N PRO A 7 -33.75 -4.23 -21.00
CA PRO A 7 -33.91 -5.64 -21.37
C PRO A 7 -33.14 -6.03 -22.65
N GLN A 8 -32.27 -5.14 -23.18
CA GLN A 8 -31.61 -5.27 -24.48
C GLN A 8 -30.08 -5.18 -24.42
N ARG A 9 -29.45 -5.44 -23.26
CA ARG A 9 -28.02 -5.76 -23.27
C ARG A 9 -27.88 -7.22 -23.69
N GLY A 10 -27.77 -7.47 -25.00
CA GLY A 10 -27.36 -8.79 -25.50
C GLY A 10 -26.19 -9.32 -24.66
N ALA A 11 -26.23 -10.60 -24.31
CA ALA A 11 -25.24 -11.20 -23.42
C ALA A 11 -23.83 -10.79 -23.88
N LYS A 12 -23.10 -10.07 -23.04
CA LYS A 12 -21.75 -9.62 -23.38
C LYS A 12 -20.89 -10.87 -23.54
N ASP A 13 -20.15 -10.95 -24.63
CA ASP A 13 -19.08 -11.92 -24.77
C ASP A 13 -17.91 -11.48 -23.88
N LEU A 14 -17.99 -11.86 -22.60
CA LEU A 14 -16.98 -11.52 -21.60
C LEU A 14 -15.66 -12.24 -21.85
N ASP A 15 -15.71 -13.40 -22.52
CA ASP A 15 -14.53 -14.20 -22.81
C ASP A 15 -13.70 -13.52 -23.89
N GLN A 16 -14.34 -13.09 -24.99
CA GLN A 16 -13.65 -12.30 -26.01
C GLN A 16 -13.16 -10.96 -25.46
N ALA A 17 -13.98 -10.27 -24.67
CA ALA A 17 -13.58 -9.00 -24.07
C ALA A 17 -12.36 -9.14 -23.13
N ALA A 18 -12.25 -10.27 -22.42
CA ALA A 18 -11.08 -10.56 -21.59
C ALA A 18 -9.83 -10.78 -22.43
N LEU A 19 -9.92 -11.55 -23.53
CA LEU A 19 -8.80 -11.76 -24.45
C LEU A 19 -8.30 -10.43 -25.05
N ASP A 20 -9.21 -9.60 -25.55
CA ASP A 20 -8.88 -8.29 -26.12
C ASP A 20 -8.24 -7.37 -25.08
N PHE A 21 -8.79 -7.35 -23.85
CA PHE A 21 -8.24 -6.58 -22.75
C PHE A 21 -6.81 -7.01 -22.43
N ARG A 22 -6.57 -8.32 -22.32
CA ARG A 22 -5.26 -8.85 -21.94
C ARG A 22 -4.19 -8.55 -22.98
N GLN A 23 -4.54 -8.62 -24.27
CA GLN A 23 -3.64 -8.20 -25.35
C GLN A 23 -3.27 -6.72 -25.23
N ARG A 24 -4.25 -5.86 -24.93
CA ARG A 24 -4.01 -4.42 -24.73
C ARG A 24 -3.21 -4.11 -23.46
N TYR A 25 -3.42 -4.86 -22.38
CA TYR A 25 -2.83 -4.56 -21.07
C TYR A 25 -1.43 -5.13 -20.90
N TYR A 26 -1.20 -6.37 -21.36
CA TYR A 26 0.10 -7.02 -21.24
C TYR A 26 0.95 -6.94 -22.51
N GLY A 27 0.34 -6.66 -23.66
CA GLY A 27 1.00 -6.81 -24.96
C GLY A 27 1.03 -8.27 -25.45
N PRO A 28 1.38 -8.49 -26.72
CA PRO A 28 1.36 -9.81 -27.35
C PRO A 28 2.39 -10.78 -26.74
N ASP A 29 3.57 -10.28 -26.39
CA ASP A 29 4.70 -11.12 -25.97
C ASP A 29 4.79 -11.34 -24.45
N ASN A 30 4.03 -10.55 -23.67
CA ASN A 30 4.12 -10.53 -22.20
C ASN A 30 2.81 -10.93 -21.52
N ASN A 31 1.82 -11.47 -22.26
CA ASN A 31 0.57 -11.95 -21.67
C ASN A 31 0.83 -13.17 -20.77
N PRO A 32 0.60 -13.07 -19.45
CA PRO A 32 1.00 -14.11 -18.53
C PRO A 32 0.13 -15.36 -18.68
N VAL A 33 0.79 -16.51 -18.78
CA VAL A 33 0.12 -17.80 -18.81
C VAL A 33 -0.61 -18.01 -17.47
N PRO A 34 -1.88 -18.44 -17.49
CA PRO A 34 -2.60 -18.73 -16.27
C PRO A 34 -1.91 -19.80 -15.41
N PRO A 35 -2.07 -19.78 -14.07
CA PRO A 35 -1.46 -20.77 -13.21
C PRO A 35 -1.89 -22.20 -13.61
N ALA A 36 -0.93 -23.05 -13.98
CA ALA A 36 -1.19 -24.38 -14.53
C ALA A 36 -2.11 -25.24 -13.64
N ALA A 37 -1.90 -25.19 -12.32
CA ALA A 37 -2.73 -25.93 -11.36
C ALA A 37 -4.21 -25.50 -11.38
N MET A 38 -4.49 -24.20 -11.53
CA MET A 38 -5.86 -23.71 -11.59
C MET A 38 -6.51 -24.05 -12.94
N ALA A 39 -5.74 -23.98 -14.02
CA ALA A 39 -6.20 -24.36 -15.36
C ALA A 39 -6.55 -25.86 -15.43
N GLU A 40 -5.77 -26.71 -14.77
CA GLU A 40 -5.98 -28.17 -14.75
C GLU A 40 -7.12 -28.57 -13.81
N LEU A 41 -7.12 -28.05 -12.58
CA LEU A 41 -8.04 -28.51 -11.53
C LEU A 41 -9.41 -27.83 -11.60
N ALA A 42 -9.47 -26.59 -12.10
CA ALA A 42 -10.68 -25.78 -12.09
C ALA A 42 -10.76 -24.84 -13.32
N PRO A 43 -10.75 -25.38 -14.55
CA PRO A 43 -10.72 -24.59 -15.79
C PRO A 43 -11.88 -23.60 -15.88
N GLU A 44 -13.08 -23.99 -15.43
CA GLU A 44 -14.25 -23.12 -15.47
C GLU A 44 -14.18 -21.97 -14.46
N VAL A 45 -13.60 -22.21 -13.27
CA VAL A 45 -13.34 -21.14 -12.30
C VAL A 45 -12.34 -20.16 -12.87
N MET A 46 -11.31 -20.66 -13.55
CA MET A 46 -10.31 -19.82 -14.18
C MET A 46 -10.91 -18.94 -15.28
N ARG A 47 -11.73 -19.54 -16.17
CA ARG A 47 -12.48 -18.82 -17.20
C ARG A 47 -13.34 -17.73 -16.57
N LEU A 48 -14.14 -18.06 -15.55
CA LEU A 48 -15.02 -17.10 -14.88
C LEU A 48 -14.25 -15.93 -14.26
N VAL A 49 -13.13 -16.21 -13.57
CA VAL A 49 -12.27 -15.17 -12.98
C VAL A 49 -11.73 -14.23 -14.07
N ASP A 50 -11.24 -14.79 -15.18
CA ASP A 50 -10.67 -14.01 -16.29
C ASP A 50 -11.75 -13.14 -16.96
N SER A 51 -12.89 -13.75 -17.30
CA SER A 51 -14.02 -13.07 -17.96
C SER A 51 -14.65 -11.98 -17.10
N VAL A 52 -14.75 -12.17 -15.78
CA VAL A 52 -15.29 -11.14 -14.88
C VAL A 52 -14.28 -10.01 -14.67
N ILE A 53 -13.03 -10.34 -14.34
CA ILE A 53 -12.03 -9.31 -14.03
C ILE A 53 -11.71 -8.50 -15.28
N TYR A 54 -11.29 -9.16 -16.36
CA TYR A 54 -10.80 -8.51 -17.56
C TYR A 54 -11.88 -8.25 -18.58
N GLY A 55 -12.88 -9.13 -18.72
CA GLY A 55 -13.99 -8.93 -19.65
C GLY A 55 -15.00 -7.89 -19.16
N GLU A 56 -15.14 -7.70 -17.84
CA GLU A 56 -16.13 -6.77 -17.28
C GLU A 56 -15.52 -5.64 -16.42
N ILE A 57 -14.92 -5.96 -15.28
CA ILE A 57 -14.60 -4.97 -14.23
C ILE A 57 -13.60 -3.92 -14.71
N TYR A 58 -12.51 -4.36 -15.35
CA TYR A 58 -11.47 -3.48 -15.87
C TYR A 58 -11.93 -2.63 -17.06
N ASN A 59 -12.97 -3.06 -17.77
CA ASN A 59 -13.57 -2.33 -18.89
C ASN A 59 -14.62 -1.28 -18.47
N ARG A 60 -14.88 -1.11 -17.17
CA ARG A 60 -15.85 -0.11 -16.68
C ARG A 60 -15.29 1.31 -16.81
N PRO A 61 -16.00 2.25 -17.46
CA PRO A 61 -15.43 3.52 -17.93
C PRO A 61 -15.21 4.60 -16.86
N VAL A 62 -15.72 4.39 -15.63
CA VAL A 62 -15.74 5.44 -14.59
C VAL A 62 -14.34 5.74 -14.04
N VAL A 63 -13.46 4.75 -14.01
CA VAL A 63 -12.07 4.90 -13.56
C VAL A 63 -11.19 4.46 -14.71
N ASP A 64 -10.22 5.30 -15.07
CA ASP A 64 -9.29 5.00 -16.14
C ASP A 64 -8.40 3.80 -15.81
N LEU A 65 -7.83 3.21 -16.85
CA LEU A 65 -7.12 1.95 -16.74
C LEU A 65 -5.81 2.07 -15.96
N LYS A 66 -5.10 3.20 -16.07
CA LYS A 66 -3.85 3.44 -15.34
C LYS A 66 -4.14 3.48 -13.83
N THR A 67 -5.15 4.25 -13.42
CA THR A 67 -5.59 4.34 -12.03
C THR A 67 -6.01 2.97 -11.47
N ARG A 68 -6.81 2.19 -12.22
CA ARG A 68 -7.17 0.82 -11.79
C ARG A 68 -5.96 -0.08 -11.58
N SER A 69 -4.99 0.02 -12.47
CA SER A 69 -3.76 -0.77 -12.39
C SER A 69 -2.93 -0.40 -11.16
N LEU A 70 -2.77 0.90 -10.88
CA LEU A 70 -2.07 1.39 -9.68
C LEU A 70 -2.77 0.96 -8.39
N CYS A 71 -4.11 1.04 -8.33
CA CYS A 71 -4.88 0.53 -7.18
C CYS A 71 -4.70 -0.99 -6.98
N THR A 72 -4.62 -1.75 -8.08
CA THR A 72 -4.39 -3.20 -8.01
C THR A 72 -2.99 -3.52 -7.48
N ILE A 73 -1.96 -2.79 -7.95
CA ILE A 73 -0.61 -2.91 -7.42
C ILE A 73 -0.61 -2.62 -5.91
N ALA A 74 -1.21 -1.50 -5.48
CA ALA A 74 -1.31 -1.14 -4.07
C ALA A 74 -1.94 -2.27 -3.22
N ALA A 75 -3.07 -2.81 -3.67
CA ALA A 75 -3.74 -3.93 -2.99
C ALA A 75 -2.86 -5.18 -2.90
N LEU A 76 -2.18 -5.54 -3.99
CA LEU A 76 -1.27 -6.70 -4.03
C LEU A 76 -0.06 -6.51 -3.12
N VAL A 77 0.47 -5.29 -3.00
CA VAL A 77 1.54 -5.00 -2.03
C VAL A 77 1.05 -5.29 -0.62
N VAL A 78 -0.10 -4.74 -0.22
CA VAL A 78 -0.63 -4.91 1.14
C VAL A 78 -0.95 -6.38 1.46
N LEU A 79 -1.42 -7.15 0.48
CA LEU A 79 -1.64 -8.60 0.66
C LEU A 79 -0.34 -9.38 0.90
N GLY A 80 0.80 -8.93 0.37
CA GLY A 80 2.14 -9.36 0.77
C GLY A 80 2.57 -10.79 0.39
N HIS A 81 1.70 -11.63 -0.16
CA HIS A 81 1.97 -13.07 -0.39
C HIS A 81 2.15 -13.47 -1.85
N SER A 82 2.18 -12.54 -2.81
CA SER A 82 2.25 -12.88 -4.24
C SER A 82 3.20 -11.99 -5.06
N PRO A 83 4.52 -12.13 -4.88
CA PRO A 83 5.52 -11.34 -5.60
C PRO A 83 5.36 -11.39 -7.13
N GLN A 84 5.10 -12.59 -7.69
CA GLN A 84 4.89 -12.75 -9.14
C GLN A 84 3.60 -12.11 -9.65
N MET A 85 2.58 -11.94 -8.81
CA MET A 85 1.38 -11.15 -9.18
C MET A 85 1.73 -9.67 -9.21
N ILE A 86 2.45 -9.17 -8.19
CA ILE A 86 2.89 -7.77 -8.11
C ILE A 86 3.71 -7.41 -9.37
N LYS A 87 4.74 -8.20 -9.68
CA LYS A 87 5.60 -7.96 -10.85
C LYS A 87 4.81 -7.88 -12.16
N ARG A 88 3.87 -8.81 -12.39
CA ARG A 88 3.03 -8.83 -13.60
C ARG A 88 2.15 -7.59 -13.74
N HIS A 89 1.54 -7.14 -12.65
CA HIS A 89 0.72 -5.92 -12.69
C HIS A 89 1.57 -4.65 -12.85
N ILE A 90 2.82 -4.64 -12.35
CA ILE A 90 3.78 -3.56 -12.62
C ILE A 90 4.13 -3.53 -14.11
N SER A 91 4.49 -4.67 -14.72
CA SER A 91 4.78 -4.73 -16.17
C SER A 91 3.60 -4.28 -17.02
N GLY A 92 2.38 -4.72 -16.69
CA GLY A 92 1.17 -4.29 -17.38
C GLY A 92 0.88 -2.79 -17.18
N ALA A 93 1.09 -2.25 -15.98
CA ALA A 93 0.96 -0.83 -15.71
C ALA A 93 1.92 0.02 -16.57
N LEU A 94 3.18 -0.39 -16.68
CA LEU A 94 4.17 0.28 -17.51
C LEU A 94 3.75 0.27 -18.99
N HIS A 95 3.25 -0.87 -19.47
CA HIS A 95 2.80 -1.02 -20.87
C HIS A 95 1.65 -0.05 -21.22
N ILE A 96 0.74 0.21 -20.27
CA ILE A 96 -0.37 1.15 -20.48
C ILE A 96 -0.01 2.61 -20.13
N GLY A 97 1.27 2.91 -19.88
CA GLY A 97 1.78 4.27 -19.68
C GLY A 97 1.85 4.75 -18.23
N ALA A 98 1.82 3.87 -17.23
CA ALA A 98 2.25 4.24 -15.88
C ALA A 98 3.77 4.44 -15.85
N THR A 99 4.24 5.39 -15.06
CA THR A 99 5.66 5.69 -14.91
C THR A 99 6.29 4.89 -13.76
N ARG A 100 7.63 4.78 -13.78
CA ARG A 100 8.38 4.11 -12.71
C ARG A 100 8.22 4.86 -11.39
N GLU A 101 8.12 6.18 -11.48
CA GLU A 101 7.93 7.13 -10.38
C GLU A 101 6.54 6.94 -9.75
N GLU A 102 5.46 6.93 -10.54
CA GLU A 102 4.10 6.68 -10.04
C GLU A 102 4.03 5.33 -9.30
N ILE A 103 4.62 4.28 -9.85
CA ILE A 103 4.62 2.95 -9.24
C ILE A 103 5.43 2.96 -7.93
N SER A 104 6.59 3.63 -7.92
CA SER A 104 7.45 3.71 -6.74
C SER A 104 6.78 4.48 -5.60
N GLU A 105 6.11 5.60 -5.90
CA GLU A 105 5.36 6.40 -4.93
C GLU A 105 4.18 5.62 -4.33
N ILE A 106 3.43 4.88 -5.15
CA ILE A 106 2.36 4.01 -4.66
C ILE A 106 2.92 2.94 -3.71
N ILE A 107 4.02 2.28 -4.06
CA ILE A 107 4.65 1.27 -3.18
C ILE A 107 5.16 1.92 -1.89
N ALA A 108 5.77 3.11 -1.96
CA ALA A 108 6.23 3.86 -0.80
C ALA A 108 5.08 4.18 0.16
N GLN A 109 3.94 4.65 -0.37
CA GLN A 109 2.74 4.88 0.43
C GLN A 109 2.26 3.60 1.12
N MET A 110 2.38 2.43 0.46
CA MET A 110 1.95 1.16 1.03
C MET A 110 2.78 0.69 2.23
N VAL A 111 3.96 1.28 2.51
CA VAL A 111 4.71 1.05 3.75
C VAL A 111 3.82 1.29 4.98
N PHE A 112 2.94 2.28 4.93
CA PHE A 112 2.05 2.65 6.04
C PHE A 112 0.82 1.75 6.18
N TYR A 113 0.43 1.04 5.13
CA TYR A 113 -0.77 0.19 5.12
C TYR A 113 -0.45 -1.31 5.24
N GLY A 114 0.61 -1.77 4.57
CA GLY A 114 1.08 -3.17 4.56
C GLY A 114 2.32 -3.41 5.41
N GLY A 115 2.94 -2.36 5.96
CA GLY A 115 4.19 -2.44 6.70
C GLY A 115 5.44 -2.56 5.81
N MET A 116 6.59 -2.36 6.44
CA MET A 116 7.90 -2.42 5.79
C MET A 116 8.14 -3.74 5.00
N PRO A 117 7.88 -4.94 5.57
CA PRO A 117 8.23 -6.19 4.89
C PRO A 117 7.50 -6.38 3.55
N ALA A 118 6.22 -5.99 3.50
CA ALA A 118 5.42 -6.06 2.28
C ALA A 118 5.95 -5.08 1.21
N ALA A 119 6.26 -3.85 1.61
CA ALA A 119 6.80 -2.83 0.71
C ALA A 119 8.19 -3.20 0.16
N VAL A 120 9.11 -3.74 0.98
CA VAL A 120 10.43 -4.19 0.48
C VAL A 120 10.31 -5.31 -0.54
N ASN A 121 9.40 -6.27 -0.31
CA ASN A 121 9.13 -7.30 -1.31
C ASN A 121 8.60 -6.70 -2.61
N ALA A 122 7.71 -5.70 -2.53
CA ALA A 122 7.19 -5.01 -3.69
C ALA A 122 8.25 -4.18 -4.43
N PHE A 123 9.11 -3.44 -3.73
CA PHE A 123 10.22 -2.70 -4.35
C PHE A 123 11.19 -3.61 -5.11
N ARG A 124 11.47 -4.80 -4.57
CA ARG A 124 12.26 -5.81 -5.31
C ARG A 124 11.58 -6.21 -6.62
N MET A 125 10.26 -6.45 -6.59
CA MET A 125 9.49 -6.77 -7.81
C MET A 125 9.43 -5.62 -8.79
N ALA A 126 9.29 -4.38 -8.31
CA ALA A 126 9.33 -3.19 -9.14
C ALA A 126 10.67 -3.08 -9.86
N LYS A 127 11.78 -3.22 -9.13
CA LYS A 127 13.12 -3.20 -9.72
C LYS A 127 13.28 -4.26 -10.81
N GLU A 128 12.91 -5.50 -10.53
CA GLU A 128 13.01 -6.58 -11.53
C GLU A 128 12.17 -6.26 -12.79
N ALA A 129 10.94 -5.76 -12.64
CA ALA A 129 10.10 -5.38 -13.78
C ALA A 129 10.66 -4.19 -14.57
N PHE A 130 11.28 -3.22 -13.88
CA PHE A 130 11.90 -2.05 -14.50
C PHE A 130 13.16 -2.42 -15.30
N ASP A 131 13.93 -3.38 -14.81
CA ASP A 131 15.13 -3.88 -15.50
C ASP A 131 14.73 -4.70 -16.74
N GLU A 132 13.59 -5.40 -16.71
CA GLU A 132 13.04 -6.18 -17.84
C GLU A 132 12.31 -5.36 -18.91
N SER A 133 12.01 -4.08 -18.62
CA SER A 133 11.27 -3.19 -19.53
C SER A 133 12.20 -2.10 -20.08
N PRO A 134 13.04 -2.39 -21.10
CA PRO A 134 14.00 -1.43 -21.67
C PRO A 134 13.32 -0.25 -22.38
N ASP A 135 12.07 -0.40 -22.81
CA ASP A 135 11.26 0.67 -23.42
C ASP A 135 10.55 1.54 -22.38
N GLY A 136 10.86 1.37 -21.08
CA GLY A 136 10.30 2.20 -20.03
C GLY A 136 10.54 3.65 -20.38
N LEU A 137 9.48 4.34 -20.79
CA LEU A 137 9.38 5.76 -21.09
C LEU A 137 10.28 6.52 -20.13
N GLY A 138 11.55 6.67 -20.51
CA GLY A 138 12.57 7.23 -19.67
C GLY A 138 12.21 8.67 -19.51
N ASP A 139 11.94 9.07 -18.26
CA ASP A 139 11.68 10.46 -17.89
C ASP A 139 10.86 11.20 -18.96
N GLN A 140 9.70 10.64 -19.34
CA GLN A 140 8.73 11.43 -20.10
C GLN A 140 8.15 12.40 -19.08
N GLY A 141 8.91 13.48 -18.85
CA GLY A 141 8.74 14.45 -17.78
C GLY A 141 7.29 14.56 -17.40
N VAL A 142 6.92 13.86 -16.33
CA VAL A 142 5.60 14.02 -15.75
C VAL A 142 5.60 15.46 -15.31
N GLU A 143 4.77 16.31 -15.92
CA GLU A 143 4.31 17.50 -15.23
C GLU A 143 3.52 16.99 -14.03
N VAL A 144 4.25 16.72 -12.94
CA VAL A 144 3.68 16.52 -11.61
C VAL A 144 3.14 17.89 -11.25
N GLY A 145 1.92 18.16 -11.72
CA GLY A 145 1.24 19.41 -11.40
C GLY A 145 1.21 19.58 -9.87
N PRO A 146 1.28 20.82 -9.36
CA PRO A 146 1.45 21.15 -7.94
C PRO A 146 0.28 20.73 -7.02
N GLN A 147 -0.60 19.84 -7.47
CA GLN A 147 -1.91 19.60 -6.87
C GLN A 147 -1.87 18.60 -5.71
N ASN A 148 -0.82 17.77 -5.61
CA ASN A 148 -0.69 16.75 -4.55
C ASN A 148 0.33 17.10 -3.47
N THR A 149 1.08 18.19 -3.63
CA THR A 149 2.04 18.65 -2.64
C THR A 149 1.45 19.83 -1.90
N VAL A 150 1.15 19.65 -0.61
CA VAL A 150 1.01 20.80 0.28
C VAL A 150 2.32 21.55 0.24
N GLU A 151 2.29 22.85 -0.07
CA GLU A 151 3.44 23.72 0.16
C GLU A 151 3.61 23.82 1.69
N TYR A 152 4.55 23.05 2.23
CA TYR A 152 4.91 23.14 3.64
C TYR A 152 5.40 24.56 3.91
N ARG A 153 4.90 25.17 4.98
CA ARG A 153 5.40 26.48 5.36
C ARG A 153 6.81 26.28 5.92
N GLU A 154 7.72 27.22 5.70
CA GLU A 154 9.11 27.12 6.18
C GLU A 154 9.21 26.88 7.72
N ASP A 155 8.17 27.28 8.45
CA ASP A 155 7.95 27.11 9.89
C ASP A 155 7.48 25.69 10.32
N ASP A 156 7.08 24.81 9.40
CA ASP A 156 6.62 23.44 9.70
C ASP A 156 7.77 22.43 9.92
N ALA A 157 9.03 22.86 9.80
CA ALA A 157 10.22 22.01 10.04
C ALA A 157 10.29 21.42 11.47
N ALA A 158 9.46 21.91 12.38
CA ALA A 158 9.30 21.39 13.74
C ALA A 158 8.27 20.25 13.86
N TYR A 159 7.47 19.96 12.83
CA TYR A 159 6.43 18.94 12.88
C TYR A 159 7.07 17.53 13.01
N GLY A 160 7.09 17.00 14.24
CA GLY A 160 7.65 15.70 14.57
C GLY A 160 8.90 15.72 15.46
N ILE A 161 9.44 16.90 15.79
CA ILE A 161 10.43 17.02 16.87
C ILE A 161 9.64 17.14 18.17
N ALA A 162 9.69 16.10 19.01
CA ALA A 162 9.16 16.21 20.36
C ALA A 162 9.82 17.41 21.05
N PRO A 163 9.06 18.35 21.64
CA PRO A 163 9.66 19.43 22.41
C PRO A 163 10.57 18.81 23.47
N ALA A 164 11.74 19.42 23.70
CA ALA A 164 12.64 18.95 24.75
C ALA A 164 11.81 18.79 26.04
N PRO A 165 11.97 17.68 26.79
CA PRO A 165 11.21 17.48 28.00
C PRO A 165 11.42 18.70 28.90
N GLU A 166 10.32 19.31 29.35
CA GLU A 166 10.35 20.43 30.28
C GLU A 166 11.30 20.08 31.43
N PRO A 167 12.28 20.94 31.76
CA PRO A 167 13.20 20.65 32.85
C PRO A 167 12.38 20.45 34.11
N SER A 168 12.51 19.26 34.71
CA SER A 168 11.88 18.90 35.96
C SER A 168 12.12 20.02 36.99
N GLU A 169 11.05 20.64 37.50
CA GLU A 169 11.10 21.71 38.51
C GLU A 169 11.71 21.28 39.86
N LEU A 170 12.17 20.04 40.00
CA LEU A 170 12.78 19.49 41.23
C LEU A 170 14.25 19.87 41.47
N ALA A 171 14.75 20.97 40.88
CA ALA A 171 16.15 21.34 41.03
C ALA A 171 16.39 22.79 41.48
N THR A 172 15.48 23.40 42.25
CA THR A 172 15.81 24.58 43.07
C THR A 172 14.85 24.71 44.25
N GLU A 173 15.18 24.10 45.39
CA GLU A 173 14.75 24.66 46.68
C GLU A 173 16.01 25.15 47.41
N PRO A 174 16.06 26.43 47.84
CA PRO A 174 17.14 26.92 48.69
C PRO A 174 16.96 26.39 50.11
N ALA A 175 18.09 26.19 50.79
CA ALA A 175 18.14 25.72 52.16
C ALA A 175 17.56 26.76 53.15
N ASP A 176 16.83 26.22 54.13
CA ASP A 176 16.44 26.77 55.43
C ASP A 176 15.39 27.90 55.49
N GLU A 177 14.22 27.57 56.05
CA GLU A 177 13.65 28.26 57.22
C GLU A 177 12.72 27.28 57.99
N GLN A 178 12.97 27.13 59.29
CA GLN A 178 12.26 26.25 60.21
C GLN A 178 10.95 26.91 60.67
N GLU A 179 9.81 26.23 60.50
CA GLU A 179 8.62 26.46 61.32
C GLU A 179 8.05 25.12 61.81
N ASP A 180 7.99 25.00 63.15
CA ASP A 180 7.43 23.89 63.91
C ASP A 180 5.91 23.79 63.69
N GLU A 181 5.42 22.72 63.03
CA GLU A 181 4.07 22.22 63.28
C GLU A 181 4.02 20.67 63.26
N GLU A 182 3.38 20.14 64.29
CA GLU A 182 3.40 18.76 64.78
C GLU A 182 2.69 17.77 63.82
N GLN A 183 3.44 16.91 63.11
CA GLN A 183 2.86 15.87 62.23
C GLN A 183 2.37 14.63 63.01
N PRO A 184 1.13 14.15 62.80
CA PRO A 184 0.72 12.84 63.29
C PRO A 184 1.37 11.73 62.44
N ARG A 185 2.20 10.89 63.07
CA ARG A 185 2.92 9.77 62.44
C ARG A 185 1.95 8.73 61.83
N LEU A 186 1.89 8.64 60.49
CA LEU A 186 1.35 7.47 59.79
C LEU A 186 2.49 6.46 59.55
N ARG A 187 2.29 5.20 59.98
CA ARG A 187 3.30 4.14 59.86
C ARG A 187 3.52 3.72 58.39
N PRO A 188 4.76 3.43 57.97
CA PRO A 188 5.01 2.83 56.66
C PRO A 188 4.45 1.40 56.56
N MET A 189 3.76 1.10 55.47
CA MET A 189 3.38 -0.26 55.09
C MET A 189 4.58 -0.98 54.46
N GLU A 190 5.07 -2.05 55.08
CA GLU A 190 6.11 -2.91 54.49
C GLU A 190 5.56 -3.72 53.30
N ARG A 191 6.22 -3.63 52.13
CA ARG A 191 5.94 -4.50 50.98
C ARG A 191 6.89 -5.71 51.01
N PRO A 192 6.40 -6.97 50.96
CA PRO A 192 7.27 -8.14 51.01
C PRO A 192 7.98 -8.39 49.66
N PRO A 193 9.17 -9.03 49.66
CA PRO A 193 9.97 -9.19 48.45
C PRO A 193 9.46 -10.31 47.53
N MET A 194 9.14 -10.00 46.27
CA MET A 194 8.89 -11.02 45.24
C MET A 194 10.21 -11.55 44.67
N LYS A 195 10.54 -12.81 44.92
CA LYS A 195 11.56 -13.56 44.17
C LYS A 195 10.89 -14.29 43.01
N ALA A 196 11.21 -13.90 41.77
CA ALA A 196 10.82 -14.67 40.59
C ALA A 196 11.92 -15.70 40.25
N GLN A 197 11.62 -17.00 40.36
CA GLN A 197 12.44 -18.06 39.75
C GLN A 197 11.96 -18.30 38.32
N ARG A 198 12.91 -18.45 37.38
CA ARG A 198 12.62 -18.86 35.99
C ARG A 198 12.32 -20.36 35.94
N PRO A 199 11.34 -20.82 35.14
CA PRO A 199 11.07 -22.24 34.98
C PRO A 199 12.13 -22.90 34.07
N VAL A 200 12.35 -24.19 34.34
CA VAL A 200 13.27 -25.12 33.64
C VAL A 200 12.70 -25.53 32.29
#